data_AF-A0A2M8RWV2-F1
#
_entry.id   AF-A0A2M8RWV2-F1
#
_cell.length_a   1.000
_cell.length_b   1.000
_cell.length_c   1.000
_cell.angle_alpha   90.00
_cell.angle_beta   90.00
_cell.angle_gamma   90.00
#
_symmetry.space_group_name_H-M   'P 1'
#
loop_
_entity.id
_entity.type
_entity.pdbx_description
1 polymer ?
#
loop_
_entity_poly.entity_id
_entity_poly.type
_entity_poly.pdbx_seq_one_letter_code
_entity_poly.pdbx_strand_id
1 'polypeptide(L)' 'MLNQLTTKAYINVSETIRNFMQDSKGVTAIEYGLIAVAVAVFITAVFGNDDGTFLSKLSAKFDTLVESISPKEE' A
#
# COMPACT_ATOMS: atom_id res chain seq x y z
N MET A 1 21.52 49.28 5.14
CA MET A 1 21.97 47.90 4.84
C MET A 1 21.57 46.90 5.93
N LEU A 2 21.87 47.18 7.21
CA LEU A 2 21.58 46.24 8.30
C LEU A 2 20.09 45.87 8.44
N ASN A 3 19.19 46.86 8.34
CA ASN A 3 17.74 46.64 8.41
C ASN A 3 17.21 45.68 7.32
N GLN A 4 17.73 45.78 6.09
CA GLN A 4 17.33 44.86 5.02
C GLN A 4 17.87 43.44 5.23
N LEU A 5 19.05 43.32 5.85
CA LEU A 5 19.64 42.02 6.18
C LEU A 5 18.84 41.34 7.30
N THR A 6 18.45 42.08 8.34
CA THR A 6 17.62 41.56 9.45
C THR A 6 16.22 41.22 8.97
N THR A 7 15.60 42.02 8.10
CA THR A 7 14.30 41.67 7.49
C THR A 7 14.41 40.43 6.60
N LYS A 8 15.47 40.30 5.78
CA LYS A 8 15.70 39.10 4.96
C LYS A 8 15.90 37.85 5.82
N ALA A 9 16.65 37.95 6.91
CA ALA A 9 16.85 36.86 7.85
C ALA A 9 15.53 36.47 8.52
N TYR A 10 14.74 37.46 8.98
CA TYR A 10 13.42 37.23 9.56
C TYR A 10 12.48 36.50 8.59
N ILE A 11 12.39 36.98 7.34
CA ILE A 11 11.57 36.36 6.30
C ILE A 11 12.04 34.94 6.01
N ASN A 12 13.35 34.71 5.86
CA ASN A 12 13.88 33.38 5.56
C ASN A 12 13.55 32.37 6.65
N VAL A 13 13.69 32.76 7.92
CA VAL A 13 13.34 31.89 9.05
C VAL A 13 11.83 31.63 9.09
N SER A 14 10.99 32.65 8.92
CA SER A 14 9.53 32.47 8.94
C SER A 14 9.04 31.59 7.78
N GLU A 15 9.60 31.76 6.58
CA GLU A 15 9.27 30.95 5.41
C GLU A 15 9.74 29.50 5.58
N THR A 16 10.92 29.28 6.17
CA THR A 16 11.43 27.93 6.44
C THR A 16 10.53 27.17 7.41
N ILE A 17 10.07 27.80 8.49
CA ILE A 17 9.13 27.20 9.44
C ILE A 17 7.78 26.92 8.76
N ARG A 18 7.28 27.85 7.93
CA ARG A 18 6.03 27.64 7.19
C ARG A 18 6.13 26.46 6.20
N ASN A 19 7.23 26.38 5.46
CA ASN A 19 7.46 25.29 4.52
C ASN A 19 7.60 23.94 5.25
N PHE A 20 8.26 23.91 6.42
CA PHE A 20 8.37 22.72 7.25
C PHE A 20 7.01 22.25 7.78
N MET A 21 6.18 23.18 8.27
CA MET A 21 4.80 22.91 8.70
C MET A 21 3.90 22.40 7.56
N GLN A 22 4.17 22.82 6.33
CA GLN A 22 3.44 22.41 5.13
C GLN A 22 4.04 21.17 4.45
N ASP A 23 5.14 20.63 4.98
CA ASP A 23 5.80 19.48 4.37
C ASP A 23 5.06 18.18 4.69
N SER A 24 4.24 17.72 3.74
CA SER A 24 3.51 16.46 3.85
C SER A 24 4.33 15.24 3.44
N LYS A 25 5.58 15.37 2.97
CA LYS A 25 6.38 14.24 2.47
C LYS A 25 6.52 13.11 3.49
N GLY A 26 6.65 13.44 4.78
CA GLY A 26 6.76 12.46 5.86
C GLY A 26 5.45 11.72 6.15
N VAL A 27 4.32 12.43 6.16
CA VAL A 27 2.98 11.83 6.36
C VAL A 27 2.63 10.91 5.20
N THR A 28 2.90 11.36 3.97
CA THR A 28 2.68 10.60 2.74
C THR A 28 3.52 9.33 2.68
N ALA A 29 4.76 9.34 3.21
CA ALA A 29 5.58 8.14 3.28
C ALA A 29 4.98 7.06 4.20
N ILE A 30 4.37 7.46 5.33
CA ILE A 30 3.72 6.54 6.26
C ILE A 30 2.45 5.95 5.64
N GLU A 31 1.65 6.77 4.95
CA GLU A 31 0.44 6.32 4.26
C GLU A 31 0.77 5.31 3.16
N TYR A 32 1.75 5.60 2.29
CA TYR A 32 2.18 4.65 1.28
C TYR A 32 2.81 3.39 1.87
N GLY A 33 3.50 3.51 3.01
CA GLY A 33 3.99 2.37 3.77
C GLY A 33 2.85 1.44 4.23
N LEU A 34 1.77 2.00 4.79
CA LEU A 34 0.60 1.24 5.21
C LEU A 34 -0.14 0.61 4.01
N ILE A 35 -0.29 1.35 2.91
CA ILE A 35 -0.89 0.83 1.67
C ILE A 35 -0.06 -0.35 1.14
N ALA A 36 1.27 -0.27 1.14
CA ALA A 36 2.13 -1.35 0.68
C ALA A 36 1.94 -2.63 1.52
N VAL A 37 1.80 -2.50 2.85
CA VAL A 37 1.51 -3.64 3.74
C VAL A 37 0.15 -4.25 3.41
N ALA A 38 -0.89 -3.42 3.23
CA ALA A 38 -2.22 -3.90 2.87
C ALA A 38 -2.22 -4.65 1.53
N VAL A 39 -1.51 -4.11 0.53
CA VAL A 39 -1.35 -4.74 -0.78
C VAL A 39 -0.59 -6.07 -0.66
N ALA A 40 0.48 -6.14 0.13
CA ALA A 40 1.23 -7.38 0.35
C ALA A 40 0.34 -8.46 0.97
N VAL A 41 -0.40 -8.14 2.03
CA VAL A 41 -1.35 -9.07 2.66
C VAL A 41 -2.41 -9.52 1.65
N PHE A 42 -2.98 -8.60 0.88
CA PHE A 42 -3.97 -8.93 -0.14
C PHE A 42 -3.42 -9.89 -1.21
N ILE A 43 -2.23 -9.61 -1.73
CA ILE A 43 -1.56 -10.48 -2.71
C ILE A 43 -1.35 -11.87 -2.12
N THR A 44 -0.86 -11.98 -0.88
CA THR A 44 -0.66 -13.30 -0.25
C THR A 44 -1.97 -14.06 -0.01
N ALA A 45 -3.04 -13.37 0.38
CA ALA A 45 -4.35 -14.01 0.60
C ALA A 45 -4.96 -14.55 -0.71
N VAL A 46 -4.69 -13.88 -1.84
CA VAL A 46 -5.22 -14.28 -3.15
C VAL A 46 -4.33 -15.31 -3.82
N PHE A 47 -3.03 -15.02 -3.91
CA PHE A 47 -2.04 -15.72 -4.74
C PHE A 47 -1.05 -16.59 -3.95
N GLY A 48 -1.14 -16.64 -2.62
CA GLY A 48 -0.27 -17.49 -1.82
C GLY A 48 -0.49 -18.98 -2.11
N ASN A 49 0.52 -19.79 -1.79
CA ASN A 49 0.54 -21.23 -2.07
C ASN A 49 -0.08 -22.09 -0.96
N ASP A 50 -0.72 -21.46 0.03
CA ASP A 50 -1.36 -22.16 1.15
C ASP A 50 -2.77 -22.63 0.78
N ASP A 51 -3.24 -23.71 1.38
CA ASP A 51 -4.58 -24.30 1.13
C ASP A 51 -5.75 -23.34 1.47
N GLY A 52 -5.47 -22.27 2.20
CA GLY A 52 -6.46 -21.27 2.61
C GLY A 52 -6.72 -20.16 1.59
N THR A 53 -5.88 -20.03 0.56
CA THR A 53 -5.91 -18.88 -0.36
C THR A 53 -7.08 -18.94 -1.34
N PHE A 54 -7.40 -17.78 -1.92
CA PHE A 54 -8.50 -17.66 -2.87
C PHE A 54 -8.32 -18.60 -4.08
N LEU A 55 -7.12 -18.62 -4.68
CA LEU A 55 -6.86 -19.46 -5.84
C LEU A 55 -6.91 -20.95 -5.53
N SER A 56 -6.37 -21.38 -4.38
CA SER A 56 -6.45 -22.80 -3.97
C SER A 56 -7.91 -23.26 -3.84
N LYS A 57 -8.74 -22.45 -3.17
CA LYS A 57 -10.18 -22.75 -3.04
C LYS A 57 -10.92 -22.73 -4.36
N LEU A 58 -10.58 -21.79 -5.25
CA LEU A 58 -11.18 -21.72 -6.58
C LEU A 58 -10.83 -22.96 -7.40
N SER A 59 -9.56 -23.38 -7.40
CA SER A 59 -9.12 -24.61 -8.06
C SER A 59 -9.88 -25.83 -7.54
N ALA A 60 -9.95 -25.99 -6.22
CA ALA A 60 -10.67 -27.11 -5.60
C ALA A 60 -12.16 -27.18 -6.01
N LYS A 61 -12.80 -26.03 -6.23
CA LYS A 61 -14.19 -25.99 -6.74
C LYS A 61 -14.28 -26.42 -8.20
N PHE A 62 -13.32 -26.08 -9.03
CA PHE A 62 -13.25 -26.58 -10.41
C PHE A 62 -12.96 -28.08 -10.44
N ASP A 63 -12.06 -28.59 -9.59
CA ASP A 63 -11.78 -30.02 -9.49
C ASP A 63 -13.04 -30.81 -9.09
N THR A 64 -13.80 -30.30 -8.11
CA THR A 64 -15.09 -30.88 -7.72
C THR A 64 -16.10 -30.89 -8.87
N LEU A 65 -16.11 -29.83 -9.69
CA LEU A 65 -16.98 -29.76 -10.86
C LEU A 65 -16.58 -30.78 -11.92
N VAL A 66 -15.28 -30.93 -12.19
CA VAL A 66 -14.75 -31.93 -13.12
C VAL A 66 -15.14 -33.34 -12.67
N GLU A 67 -14.99 -33.67 -11.40
CA GLU A 67 -15.43 -34.96 -10.85
C GLU A 67 -16.94 -35.18 -11.02
N SER A 68 -17.75 -34.13 -10.87
CA SER A 68 -19.21 -34.22 -10.98
C SER A 68 -19.70 -34.45 -12.41
N ILE A 69 -18.95 -33.98 -13.41
CA ILE A 69 -19.32 -34.11 -14.83
C ILE A 69 -18.58 -35.24 -15.55
N SER A 70 -17.49 -35.76 -14.97
CA SER A 70 -16.76 -36.88 -15.55
C SER A 70 -17.66 -38.11 -15.47
N PRO A 71 -17.91 -38.81 -16.60
CA PRO A 71 -18.70 -40.03 -16.58
C PRO A 71 -18.02 -41.03 -15.63
N LYS A 72 -18.80 -41.57 -14.69
CA LYS A 72 -18.33 -42.70 -13.89
C LYS A 72 -18.14 -43.87 -14.84
N GLU A 73 -16.90 -44.28 -15.06
CA GLU A 73 -16.64 -45.58 -15.67
C GLU A 73 -17.22 -46.64 -14.70
N GLU A 74 -18.33 -47.26 -15.11
CA GLU A 74 -18.87 -48.48 -14.49
C GLU A 74 -17.98 -49.69 -14.81
#